data_AF-A0A1V6JWV4-F1
#
_entry.id   AF-A0A1V6JWV4-F1
#
_cell.length_a   1.000
_cell.length_b   1.000
_cell.length_c   1.000
_cell.angle_alpha   90.00
_cell.angle_beta   90.00
_cell.angle_gamma   90.00
#
_symmetry.space_group_name_H-M   'P 1'
#
loop_
_entity.id
_entity.type
_entity.pdbx_description
1 polymer ?
#
loop_
_entity_poly.entity_id
_entity_poly.type
_entity_poly.pdbx_seq_one_letter_code
_entity_poly.pdbx_strand_id
1 'polypeptide(L)'
;MKLVIGTKDVPFGDYTRQMFEKMAADPAYGQAYQDAVMKNVVSEEMAVSSVVPKLALGEADAAIVYKSDVSKDDLTKVTRIGIPAEYNVVATYPLGVLAESPSKAEAESFIAFVRGPDGSAVLTDYGFDPIPAGN
;
A
#
# COMPACT_ATOMS: atom_id res chain seq x y z
N MET A 1 1.45 22.46 0.61
CA MET A 1 1.16 21.07 0.22
C MET A 1 0.27 20.46 1.28
N LYS A 2 -0.82 19.81 0.89
CA LYS A 2 -1.76 19.09 1.76
C LYS A 2 -1.54 17.59 1.54
N LEU A 3 -1.14 16.89 2.60
CA LEU A 3 -0.86 15.46 2.58
C LEU A 3 -1.99 14.71 3.29
N VAL A 4 -2.39 13.58 2.73
CA VAL A 4 -3.28 12.61 3.39
C VAL A 4 -2.51 11.31 3.63
N ILE A 5 -2.65 10.75 4.83
CA ILE A 5 -2.04 9.47 5.20
C ILE A 5 -3.09 8.57 5.88
N GLY A 6 -2.74 7.34 6.20
CA GLY A 6 -3.58 6.49 7.05
C GLY A 6 -3.44 6.81 8.53
N THR A 7 -4.46 6.49 9.32
CA THR A 7 -4.32 6.51 10.79
C THR A 7 -3.26 5.50 11.23
N LYS A 8 -2.63 5.74 12.38
CA LYS A 8 -1.63 4.81 12.93
C LYS A 8 -2.15 3.39 13.20
N ASP A 9 -3.47 3.22 13.29
CA ASP A 9 -4.12 1.96 13.68
C ASP A 9 -4.44 1.06 12.48
N VAL A 10 -4.17 1.52 11.25
CA VAL A 10 -4.38 0.76 10.02
C VAL A 10 -3.07 0.55 9.28
N PRO A 11 -2.91 -0.58 8.55
CA PRO A 11 -1.60 -0.97 8.01
C PRO A 11 -0.90 0.10 7.16
N PHE A 12 -1.62 0.78 6.25
CA PHE A 12 -0.99 1.77 5.38
C PHE A 12 -0.54 3.03 6.12
N GLY A 13 -1.23 3.40 7.21
CA GLY A 13 -0.82 4.51 8.07
C GLY A 13 0.38 4.15 8.94
N ASP A 14 0.40 2.93 9.49
CA ASP A 14 1.55 2.41 10.22
C ASP A 14 2.80 2.33 9.33
N TYR A 15 2.68 1.75 8.13
CA TYR A 15 3.79 1.67 7.16
C TYR A 15 4.28 3.05 6.70
N THR A 16 3.38 4.03 6.58
CA THR A 16 3.76 5.42 6.30
C THR A 16 4.64 6.00 7.41
N ARG A 17 4.34 5.70 8.67
CA ARG A 17 5.12 6.18 9.82
C ARG A 17 6.48 5.47 9.90
N GLN A 18 6.50 4.16 9.70
CA GLN A 18 7.75 3.39 9.59
C GLN A 18 8.64 3.90 8.44
N MET A 19 8.07 4.23 7.28
CA MET A 19 8.81 4.87 6.17
C MET A 19 9.44 6.19 6.62
N PHE A 20 8.66 7.06 7.30
CA PHE A 20 9.21 8.32 7.81
C PHE A 20 10.27 8.12 8.89
N GLU A 21 10.14 7.12 9.75
CA GLU A 21 11.17 6.77 10.74
C GLU A 21 12.48 6.33 10.07
N LYS A 22 12.39 5.50 9.02
CA LYS A 22 13.57 5.12 8.21
C LYS A 22 14.22 6.34 7.57
N MET A 23 13.44 7.27 7.02
CA MET A 23 13.97 8.52 6.46
C MET A 23 14.58 9.40 7.56
N ALA A 24 13.96 9.51 8.72
CA ALA A 24 14.47 10.32 9.83
C ALA A 24 15.80 9.77 10.38
N ALA A 25 16.01 8.46 10.32
CA ALA A 25 17.28 7.82 10.68
C ALA A 25 18.39 8.03 9.63
N ASP A 26 18.04 8.43 8.40
CA ASP A 26 19.01 8.72 7.35
C ASP A 26 19.58 10.15 7.51
N PRO A 27 20.92 10.31 7.61
CA PRO A 27 21.56 11.62 7.71
C PRO A 27 21.25 12.59 6.56
N ALA A 28 20.81 12.10 5.40
CA ALA A 28 20.38 12.94 4.27
C ALA A 28 19.08 13.69 4.53
N TYR A 29 18.22 13.19 5.44
CA TYR A 29 16.92 13.78 5.75
C TYR A 29 16.82 14.24 7.22
N GLY A 30 17.05 13.33 8.17
CA GLY A 30 16.97 13.60 9.60
C GLY A 30 15.54 13.83 10.14
N GLN A 31 15.41 13.91 11.47
CA GLN A 31 14.12 14.12 12.16
C GLN A 31 13.38 15.38 11.69
N ALA A 32 14.12 16.46 11.41
CA ALA A 32 13.53 17.72 10.97
C ALA A 32 12.74 17.57 9.64
N TYR A 33 13.15 16.66 8.76
CA TYR A 33 12.41 16.36 7.54
C TYR A 33 11.07 15.69 7.84
N GLN A 34 11.06 14.65 8.67
CA GLN A 34 9.81 14.00 9.10
C GLN A 34 8.86 15.00 9.74
N ASP A 35 9.34 15.82 10.67
CA ASP A 35 8.51 16.83 11.35
C ASP A 35 7.92 17.85 10.36
N ALA A 36 8.70 18.25 9.35
CA ALA A 36 8.23 19.16 8.30
C ALA A 36 7.17 18.52 7.40
N VAL A 37 7.32 17.24 7.04
CA VAL A 37 6.33 16.50 6.25
C VAL A 37 5.04 16.30 7.05
N MET A 38 5.15 15.91 8.33
CA MET A 38 3.99 15.68 9.20
C MET A 38 3.15 16.93 9.43
N LYS A 39 3.75 18.14 9.40
CA LYS A 39 3.00 19.42 9.45
C LYS A 39 2.09 19.64 8.23
N ASN A 40 2.36 18.97 7.11
CA ASN A 40 1.52 19.06 5.92
C ASN A 40 0.35 18.05 5.94
N VAL A 41 0.30 17.13 6.92
CA VAL A 41 -0.80 16.17 7.04
C VAL A 41 -2.08 16.90 7.44
N VAL A 42 -3.07 16.88 6.55
CA VAL A 42 -4.37 17.55 6.77
C VAL A 42 -5.49 16.57 7.13
N SER A 43 -5.29 15.27 6.87
CA SER A 43 -6.25 14.22 7.21
C SER A 43 -5.53 12.88 7.40
N GLU A 44 -6.06 12.07 8.31
CA GLU A 44 -5.66 10.68 8.52
C GLU A 44 -6.87 9.77 8.28
N GLU A 45 -6.75 8.80 7.38
CA GLU A 45 -7.86 7.96 6.92
C GLU A 45 -7.82 6.56 7.53
N MET A 46 -8.99 6.01 7.85
CA MET A 46 -9.10 4.62 8.30
C MET A 46 -9.16 3.61 7.14
N ALA A 47 -9.49 4.06 5.93
CA ALA A 47 -9.61 3.20 4.77
C ALA A 47 -8.85 3.82 3.60
N VAL A 48 -7.94 3.07 2.99
CA VAL A 48 -7.13 3.57 1.88
C VAL A 48 -7.97 3.96 0.65
N SER A 49 -9.15 3.34 0.49
CA SER A 49 -10.10 3.65 -0.57
C SER A 49 -10.69 5.06 -0.50
N SER A 50 -10.65 5.75 0.66
CA SER A 50 -11.11 7.14 0.76
C SER A 50 -10.09 8.15 0.24
N VAL A 51 -8.83 7.74 0.04
CA VAL A 51 -7.71 8.65 -0.23
C VAL A 51 -7.70 9.16 -1.67
N VAL A 52 -7.79 8.26 -2.65
CA VAL A 52 -7.72 8.63 -4.08
C VAL A 52 -8.84 9.59 -4.50
N PRO A 53 -10.11 9.40 -4.07
CA PRO A 53 -11.17 10.38 -4.32
C PRO A 53 -10.83 11.79 -3.81
N LYS A 54 -10.19 11.93 -2.65
CA LYS A 54 -9.79 13.24 -2.10
C LYS A 54 -8.74 13.94 -2.95
N LEU A 55 -7.79 13.20 -3.50
CA LEU A 55 -6.83 13.74 -4.47
C LEU A 55 -7.53 14.20 -5.74
N ALA A 56 -8.42 13.38 -6.29
CA ALA A 56 -9.17 13.70 -7.50
C ALA A 56 -10.10 14.91 -7.36
N LEU A 57 -10.62 15.16 -6.15
CA LEU A 57 -11.45 16.32 -5.81
C LEU A 57 -10.63 17.56 -5.39
N GLY A 58 -9.31 17.45 -5.30
CA GLY A 58 -8.42 18.56 -4.91
C GLY A 58 -8.46 18.89 -3.42
N GLU A 59 -8.98 17.99 -2.58
CA GLU A 59 -8.97 18.15 -1.12
C GLU A 59 -7.55 18.00 -0.54
N ALA A 60 -6.70 17.23 -1.24
CA ALA A 60 -5.29 17.02 -0.92
C ALA A 60 -4.42 17.09 -2.18
N ASP A 61 -3.14 17.41 -1.98
CA ASP A 61 -2.15 17.51 -3.07
C ASP A 61 -1.40 16.18 -3.27
N ALA A 62 -1.23 15.38 -2.20
CA ALA A 62 -0.52 14.11 -2.22
C ALA A 62 -1.07 13.15 -1.16
N ALA A 63 -0.81 11.86 -1.34
CA ALA A 63 -1.07 10.85 -0.33
C ALA A 63 -0.11 9.65 -0.42
N ILE A 64 0.00 8.91 0.69
CA ILE A 64 0.73 7.65 0.77
C ILE A 64 -0.27 6.50 0.76
N VAL A 65 -0.21 5.65 -0.27
CA VAL A 65 -1.14 4.53 -0.52
C VAL A 65 -0.38 3.32 -1.07
N TYR A 66 -1.05 2.16 -1.18
CA TYR A 66 -0.45 1.04 -1.90
C TYR A 66 -0.51 1.26 -3.41
N LYS A 67 0.46 0.67 -4.12
CA LYS A 67 0.49 0.65 -5.59
C LYS A 67 -0.79 0.09 -6.19
N SER A 68 -1.40 -0.90 -5.52
CA SER A 68 -2.63 -1.58 -5.93
C SER A 68 -3.91 -0.75 -5.75
N ASP A 69 -3.88 0.32 -4.95
CA ASP A 69 -5.05 1.16 -4.68
C ASP A 69 -5.27 2.23 -5.75
N VAL A 70 -4.31 2.41 -6.65
CA VAL A 70 -4.39 3.37 -7.76
C VAL A 70 -4.74 2.60 -9.02
N SER A 71 -6.01 2.72 -9.46
CA SER A 71 -6.47 2.06 -10.67
C SER A 71 -5.86 2.66 -11.93
N LYS A 72 -5.98 1.96 -13.06
CA LYS A 72 -5.55 2.47 -14.38
C LYS A 72 -6.25 3.78 -14.74
N ASP A 73 -7.50 3.95 -14.34
CA ASP A 73 -8.27 5.18 -14.56
C ASP A 73 -7.78 6.32 -13.65
N ASP A 74 -7.40 6.02 -12.41
CA ASP A 74 -6.87 7.02 -11.49
C ASP A 74 -5.55 7.60 -12.00
N LEU A 75 -4.71 6.79 -12.67
CA LEU A 75 -3.45 7.24 -13.27
C LEU A 75 -3.62 8.31 -14.37
N THR A 76 -4.84 8.53 -14.86
CA THR A 76 -5.14 9.66 -15.77
C THR A 76 -5.28 11.00 -15.03
N LYS A 77 -5.46 10.96 -13.71
CA LYS A 77 -5.73 12.11 -12.83
C LYS A 77 -4.63 12.36 -11.81
N VAL A 78 -3.92 11.30 -11.40
CA VAL A 78 -2.85 11.37 -10.39
C VAL A 78 -1.54 10.82 -10.93
N THR A 79 -0.42 11.36 -10.44
CA THR A 79 0.91 10.81 -10.72
C THR A 79 1.33 9.90 -9.58
N ARG A 80 1.70 8.65 -9.89
CA ARG A 80 2.27 7.73 -8.90
C ARG A 80 3.77 7.94 -8.79
N ILE A 81 4.25 8.22 -7.58
CA ILE A 81 5.68 8.34 -7.25
C ILE A 81 6.06 7.14 -6.39
N GLY A 82 7.10 6.40 -6.80
CA GLY A 82 7.61 5.26 -6.03
C GLY A 82 8.40 5.73 -4.82
N ILE A 83 8.17 5.08 -3.66
CA ILE A 83 9.02 5.24 -2.48
C ILE A 83 10.34 4.48 -2.74
N PRO A 84 11.51 5.10 -2.51
CA PRO A 84 12.80 4.40 -2.63
C PRO A 84 12.84 3.14 -1.77
N ALA A 85 13.50 2.08 -2.28
CA ALA A 85 13.45 0.74 -1.69
C ALA A 85 13.98 0.71 -0.24
N GLU A 86 14.97 1.55 0.06
CA GLU A 86 15.59 1.73 1.37
C GLU A 86 14.61 2.29 2.42
N TYR A 87 13.62 3.08 2.01
CA TYR A 87 12.59 3.65 2.90
C TYR A 87 11.27 2.90 2.82
N ASN A 88 11.04 2.14 1.76
CA ASN A 88 9.80 1.41 1.56
C ASN A 88 9.57 0.36 2.64
N VAL A 89 8.30 0.12 2.96
CA VAL A 89 7.86 -0.96 3.86
C VAL A 89 7.02 -1.91 3.03
N VAL A 90 7.48 -3.16 2.92
CA VAL A 90 6.84 -4.16 2.06
C VAL A 90 5.62 -4.74 2.76
N ALA A 91 4.44 -4.46 2.21
CA ALA A 91 3.18 -5.03 2.67
C ALA A 91 3.09 -6.52 2.31
N THR A 92 2.78 -7.38 3.29
CA THR A 92 2.61 -8.82 3.08
C THR A 92 1.16 -9.22 3.29
N TYR A 93 0.58 -9.92 2.31
CA TYR A 93 -0.82 -10.37 2.33
C TYR A 93 -0.88 -11.90 2.47
N PRO A 94 -1.12 -12.44 3.67
CA PRO A 94 -1.22 -13.88 3.86
C PRO A 94 -2.51 -14.43 3.21
N LEU A 95 -2.39 -15.60 2.60
CA LEU A 95 -3.50 -16.38 2.05
C LEU A 95 -3.43 -17.80 2.65
N GLY A 96 -4.51 -18.29 3.23
CA GLY A 96 -4.54 -19.58 3.92
C GLY A 96 -5.92 -20.21 3.99
N VAL A 97 -5.96 -21.51 4.30
CA VAL A 97 -7.20 -22.28 4.47
C VAL A 97 -7.65 -22.20 5.93
N LEU A 98 -8.93 -21.90 6.15
CA LEU A 98 -9.50 -21.93 7.50
C LEU A 98 -9.52 -23.37 8.05
N ALA A 99 -9.09 -23.54 9.31
CA ALA A 99 -8.98 -24.85 9.94
C ALA A 99 -10.31 -25.64 9.96
N GLU A 100 -11.42 -24.92 10.13
CA GLU A 100 -12.78 -25.46 10.20
C GLU A 100 -13.51 -25.48 8.85
N SER A 101 -12.83 -25.19 7.74
CA SER A 101 -13.46 -25.20 6.42
C SER A 101 -14.02 -26.59 6.08
N PRO A 102 -15.31 -26.70 5.67
CA PRO A 102 -15.86 -27.95 5.14
C PRO A 102 -15.40 -28.24 3.71
N SER A 103 -14.74 -27.28 3.05
CA SER A 103 -14.32 -27.33 1.64
C SER A 103 -12.82 -27.08 1.52
N LYS A 104 -12.01 -27.92 2.19
CA LYS A 104 -10.55 -27.76 2.23
C LYS A 104 -9.92 -27.97 0.86
N ALA A 105 -10.36 -28.97 0.11
CA ALA A 105 -9.82 -29.27 -1.21
C ALA A 105 -10.06 -28.14 -2.21
N GLU A 106 -11.25 -27.53 -2.19
CA GLU A 106 -11.57 -26.37 -3.03
C GLU A 106 -10.78 -25.14 -2.61
N ALA A 107 -10.61 -24.91 -1.30
CA ALA A 107 -9.77 -23.81 -0.79
C ALA A 107 -8.30 -23.98 -1.19
N GLU A 108 -7.73 -25.18 -1.07
CA GLU A 108 -6.38 -25.49 -1.54
C GLU A 108 -6.24 -25.29 -3.05
N SER A 109 -7.25 -25.72 -3.83
CA SER A 109 -7.29 -25.51 -5.27
C SER A 109 -7.34 -24.02 -5.63
N PHE A 110 -8.08 -23.22 -4.87
CA PHE A 110 -8.11 -21.77 -5.05
C PHE A 110 -6.77 -21.12 -4.73
N ILE A 111 -6.11 -21.53 -3.62
CA ILE A 111 -4.77 -21.04 -3.29
C ILE A 111 -3.76 -21.39 -4.39
N ALA A 112 -3.82 -22.64 -4.89
CA ALA A 112 -2.97 -23.08 -5.99
C ALA A 112 -3.23 -22.26 -7.28
N PHE A 113 -4.49 -21.92 -7.56
CA PHE A 113 -4.83 -21.03 -8.67
C PHE A 113 -4.28 -19.61 -8.48
N VAL A 114 -4.48 -18.99 -7.30
CA VAL A 114 -3.98 -17.65 -7.00
C VAL A 114 -2.45 -17.59 -7.13
N ARG A 115 -1.74 -18.61 -6.63
CA ARG A 115 -0.27 -18.72 -6.73
C ARG A 115 0.23 -19.17 -8.10
N GLY A 116 -0.65 -19.71 -8.94
CA GLY A 116 -0.34 -20.16 -10.29
C GLY A 116 -0.12 -18.98 -11.26
N PRO A 117 0.29 -19.28 -12.51
CA PRO A 117 0.56 -18.25 -13.52
C PRO A 117 -0.60 -17.30 -13.76
N ASP A 118 -1.82 -17.83 -13.85
CA ASP A 118 -3.03 -17.03 -14.13
C ASP A 118 -3.37 -16.09 -12.97
N GLY A 119 -3.37 -16.61 -11.73
CA GLY A 119 -3.64 -15.80 -10.54
C GLY A 119 -2.58 -14.73 -10.31
N SER A 120 -1.29 -15.09 -10.46
CA SER A 120 -0.17 -14.14 -10.34
C SER A 120 -0.23 -13.05 -11.42
N ALA A 121 -0.63 -13.39 -12.65
CA ALA A 121 -0.82 -12.42 -13.73
C ALA A 121 -1.96 -11.44 -13.42
N VAL A 122 -3.09 -11.91 -12.90
CA VAL A 122 -4.19 -11.05 -12.46
C VAL A 122 -3.72 -10.11 -11.35
N LEU A 123 -3.09 -10.63 -10.30
CA LEU A 123 -2.60 -9.81 -9.18
C LEU A 123 -1.58 -8.75 -9.66
N THR A 124 -0.69 -9.12 -10.58
CA THR A 124 0.29 -8.20 -11.18
C THR A 124 -0.40 -7.07 -11.97
N ASP A 125 -1.46 -7.38 -12.73
CA ASP A 125 -2.23 -6.38 -13.48
C ASP A 125 -2.91 -5.36 -12.55
N TYR A 126 -3.30 -5.81 -11.35
CA TYR A 126 -3.86 -4.98 -10.27
C TYR A 126 -2.78 -4.38 -9.33
N GLY A 127 -1.51 -4.44 -9.71
CA GLY A 127 -0.44 -3.71 -9.05
C GLY A 127 0.22 -4.41 -7.87
N PHE A 128 -0.16 -5.64 -7.54
CA PHE A 128 0.60 -6.48 -6.61
C PHE A 128 1.93 -6.90 -7.24
N ASP A 129 2.89 -7.25 -6.41
CA ASP A 129 4.14 -7.83 -6.90
C ASP A 129 3.92 -9.30 -7.30
N PRO A 130 4.65 -9.81 -8.30
CA PRO A 130 4.52 -11.20 -8.73
C PRO A 130 4.74 -12.15 -7.56
N ILE A 131 3.86 -13.15 -7.41
CA ILE A 131 4.08 -14.22 -6.44
C ILE A 131 5.27 -15.05 -6.93
N PRO A 132 6.37 -15.16 -6.16
CA PRO A 132 7.50 -15.99 -6.54
C PRO A 132 7.05 -17.44 -6.76
N ALA A 133 7.58 -18.08 -7.80
CA ALA A 133 7.38 -19.51 -8.00
C ALA A 133 8.19 -20.29 -6.95
N GLY A 134 7.56 -20.66 -5.83
CA GLY A 134 8.17 -21.49 -4.78
C GLY A 134 7.66 -21.16 -3.37
N ASN A 135 7.52 -22.21 -2.56
CA ASN A 135 6.88 -22.32 -1.23
C ASN A 135 6.72 -21.03 -0.40
#